data_AF-A0A4R4LI94-F1
#
_entry.id   AF-A0A4R4LI94-F1
#
_cell.length_a   1.000
_cell.length_b   1.000
_cell.length_c   1.000
_cell.angle_alpha   90.00
_cell.angle_beta   90.00
_cell.angle_gamma   90.00
#
_symmetry.space_group_name_H-M   'P 1'
#
loop_
_entity.id
_entity.type
_entity.pdbx_description
1 polymer ?
#
loop_
_entity_poly.entity_id
_entity_poly.type
_entity_poly.pdbx_seq_one_letter_code
_entity_poly.pdbx_strand_id
1 'polypeptide(L)'
;MRATRRRRPLRRSLTSPPANVELAQLAGNVRYVGSSEHKSYPSFAGQPRLRADASKCDPRLADPEELTAWLQAAIAAGNVGEPWEGNYPRYVWHRQSEVVYEGRLVNQELGQYKGYPLEPDQYPEGLK
;
A
#
# COMPACT_ATOMS: atom_id res chain seq x y z
N MET A 1 27.79 19.69 -11.71
CA MET A 1 27.68 19.15 -10.34
C MET A 1 26.34 18.43 -10.21
N ARG A 2 26.33 17.08 -10.21
CA ARG A 2 25.11 16.28 -10.05
C ARG A 2 24.67 16.35 -8.59
N ALA A 3 23.40 16.71 -8.37
CA ALA A 3 22.79 16.89 -7.06
C ALA A 3 23.16 15.75 -6.11
N THR A 4 23.64 16.11 -4.93
CA THR A 4 23.91 15.23 -3.79
C THR A 4 22.69 14.33 -3.60
N ARG A 5 22.88 13.02 -3.80
CA ARG A 5 21.92 11.97 -3.44
C ARG A 5 21.59 12.18 -1.97
N ARG A 6 20.49 12.88 -1.68
CA ARG A 6 19.92 12.93 -0.34
C ARG A 6 19.69 11.48 0.00
N ARG A 7 20.51 10.90 0.89
CA ARG A 7 20.21 9.61 1.53
C ARG A 7 18.90 9.85 2.28
N ARG A 8 17.79 9.60 1.58
CA ARG A 8 16.47 9.64 2.14
C ARG A 8 16.51 8.61 3.27
N PRO A 9 16.11 8.95 4.50
CA PRO A 9 16.05 7.98 5.59
C PRO A 9 15.31 6.74 5.08
N LEU A 10 15.80 5.55 5.42
CA LEU A 10 15.34 4.24 4.94
C LEU A 10 13.83 4.09 5.18
N ARG A 11 13.02 4.57 4.21
CA ARG A 11 11.56 4.72 4.35
C ARG A 11 10.81 3.39 4.47
N ARG A 12 11.52 2.26 4.36
CA ARG A 12 10.95 0.94 4.13
C ARG A 12 11.70 -0.11 4.96
N SER A 13 11.80 0.16 6.25
CA SER A 13 12.28 -0.84 7.21
C SER A 13 11.08 -1.55 7.80
N LEU A 14 11.12 -2.88 7.85
CA LEU A 14 10.14 -3.64 8.61
C LEU A 14 10.27 -3.29 10.09
N THR A 15 9.14 -3.08 10.74
CA THR A 15 9.09 -2.82 12.17
C THR A 15 8.28 -3.91 12.87
N SER A 16 8.58 -4.12 14.15
CA SER A 16 7.75 -4.97 14.98
C SER A 16 6.48 -4.22 15.38
N PRO A 17 5.33 -4.90 15.48
CA PRO A 17 4.13 -4.29 16.02
C PRO A 17 4.33 -3.84 17.47
N PRO A 18 3.60 -2.80 17.92
CA PRO A 18 3.54 -2.46 19.34
C PRO A 18 3.06 -3.67 20.15
N ALA A 19 3.54 -3.83 21.38
CA ALA A 19 3.22 -4.97 22.24
C ALA A 19 1.71 -5.19 22.48
N ASN A 20 0.89 -4.15 22.28
CA ASN A 20 -0.55 -4.17 22.49
C ASN A 20 -1.36 -4.46 21.21
N VAL A 21 -0.71 -4.71 20.07
CA VAL A 21 -1.37 -4.94 18.78
C VAL A 21 -1.23 -6.40 18.36
N GLU A 22 -2.37 -7.10 18.30
CA GLU A 22 -2.44 -8.42 17.69
C GLU A 22 -2.59 -8.31 16.17
N LEU A 23 -1.51 -8.60 15.42
CA LEU A 23 -1.50 -8.51 13.96
C LEU A 23 -2.58 -9.36 13.29
N ALA A 24 -2.90 -10.55 13.83
CA ALA A 24 -3.93 -11.41 13.29
C ALA A 24 -5.33 -10.78 13.39
N GLN A 25 -5.64 -10.14 14.51
CA GLN A 25 -6.90 -9.41 14.68
C GLN A 25 -6.91 -8.14 13.82
N LEU A 26 -5.78 -7.43 13.75
CA LEU A 26 -5.64 -6.23 12.93
C LEU A 26 -5.87 -6.54 11.45
N ALA A 27 -5.28 -7.64 10.96
CA ALA A 27 -5.46 -8.11 9.59
C ALA A 27 -6.95 -8.30 9.26
N GLY A 28 -7.73 -8.95 10.13
CA GLY A 28 -9.17 -9.11 9.89
C GLY A 28 -9.97 -7.80 9.74
N ASN A 29 -9.43 -6.68 10.23
CA ASN A 29 -10.10 -5.38 10.21
C ASN A 29 -9.65 -4.45 9.07
N VAL A 30 -8.54 -4.76 8.38
CA VAL A 30 -8.07 -3.91 7.28
C VAL A 30 -8.77 -4.22 5.96
N ARG A 31 -8.87 -3.20 5.12
CA ARG A 31 -9.50 -3.30 3.80
C ARG A 31 -8.70 -2.51 2.77
N TYR A 32 -8.53 -3.08 1.59
CA TYR A 32 -8.01 -2.34 0.46
C TYR A 32 -9.10 -1.41 -0.08
N VAL A 33 -8.82 -0.11 -0.12
CA VAL A 33 -9.65 0.85 -0.85
C VAL A 33 -8.86 1.27 -2.07
N GLY A 34 -9.35 0.86 -3.25
CA GLY A 34 -8.75 1.25 -4.51
C GLY A 34 -8.49 2.75 -4.58
N SER A 35 -7.42 3.13 -5.25
CA SER A 35 -7.15 4.54 -5.55
C SER A 35 -8.27 5.08 -6.43
N SER A 36 -9.30 5.65 -5.81
CA SER A 36 -10.42 6.36 -6.46
C SER A 36 -9.99 7.63 -7.21
N GLU A 37 -8.68 7.92 -7.25
CA GLU A 37 -8.04 8.90 -8.14
C GLU A 37 -7.92 8.40 -9.60
N HIS A 38 -8.46 7.21 -9.89
CA HIS A 38 -8.64 6.71 -11.26
C HIS A 38 -10.09 6.26 -11.50
N LYS A 39 -11.07 7.09 -11.09
CA LYS A 39 -12.46 6.94 -11.52
C LYS A 39 -12.59 7.20 -13.02
N SER A 40 -12.48 6.13 -13.82
CA SER A 40 -13.11 6.02 -15.13
C SER A 40 -14.58 5.60 -14.97
N TYR A 41 -15.39 6.40 -14.27
CA TYR A 41 -16.85 6.27 -14.37
C TYR A 41 -17.45 7.63 -14.75
N PRO A 42 -18.28 7.71 -15.80
CA PRO A 42 -18.88 8.95 -16.24
C PRO A 42 -19.88 9.43 -15.17
N SER A 43 -19.58 10.55 -14.51
CA SER A 43 -20.62 11.36 -13.90
C SER A 43 -21.43 12.03 -15.01
N PHE A 44 -22.74 12.17 -14.79
CA PHE A 44 -23.76 12.77 -15.68
C PHE A 44 -23.48 14.22 -16.16
N ALA A 45 -22.30 14.79 -15.87
CA ALA A 45 -21.95 16.21 -16.04
C ALA A 45 -21.02 16.52 -17.24
N GLY A 46 -20.91 15.63 -18.23
CA GLY A 46 -20.22 15.91 -19.50
C GLY A 46 -18.85 15.25 -19.68
N GLN A 47 -18.42 15.16 -20.94
CA GLN A 47 -17.26 14.36 -21.39
C GLN A 47 -15.94 14.78 -20.70
N PRO A 48 -15.27 13.90 -19.94
CA PRO A 48 -13.97 14.19 -19.40
C PRO A 48 -12.89 14.06 -20.48
N ARG A 49 -12.13 15.13 -20.69
CA ARG A 49 -10.84 15.11 -21.42
C ARG A 49 -9.90 14.15 -20.70
N LEU A 50 -9.72 12.95 -21.27
CA LEU A 50 -8.65 12.02 -20.89
C LEU A 50 -7.31 12.77 -20.93
N ARG A 51 -6.66 12.94 -19.78
CA ARG A 51 -5.23 13.27 -19.79
C ARG A 51 -4.48 12.04 -20.25
N ALA A 52 -3.71 12.18 -21.32
CA ALA A 52 -2.94 11.11 -21.96
C ALA A 52 -1.78 10.54 -21.11
N ASP A 53 -1.67 10.94 -19.83
CA ASP A 53 -0.55 10.64 -18.93
C ASP A 53 -0.96 9.76 -17.73
N ALA A 54 -2.17 9.19 -17.74
CA ALA A 54 -2.58 8.25 -16.71
C ALA A 54 -2.03 6.85 -17.06
N SER A 55 -0.95 6.44 -16.38
CA SER A 55 -0.44 5.06 -16.43
C SER A 55 -1.60 4.07 -16.27
N LYS A 56 -1.68 3.11 -17.20
CA LYS A 56 -2.62 2.00 -17.17
C LYS A 56 -2.68 1.42 -15.76
N CYS A 57 -3.89 1.27 -15.21
CA CYS A 57 -4.11 0.41 -14.05
C CYS A 57 -3.36 -0.90 -14.29
N ASP A 58 -2.50 -1.28 -13.35
CA ASP A 58 -1.88 -2.59 -13.39
C ASP A 58 -3.03 -3.62 -13.31
N PRO A 59 -3.22 -4.48 -14.31
CA PRO A 59 -4.33 -5.44 -14.31
C PRO A 59 -4.28 -6.40 -13.12
N ARG A 60 -3.16 -6.46 -12.39
CA ARG A 60 -2.99 -7.22 -11.15
C ARG A 60 -3.62 -6.55 -9.92
N LEU A 61 -4.08 -5.31 -10.04
CA LEU A 61 -4.85 -4.61 -9.00
C LEU A 61 -6.36 -4.57 -9.31
N ALA A 62 -6.84 -5.48 -10.16
CA ALA A 62 -8.22 -5.46 -10.63
C ALA A 62 -9.24 -5.95 -9.59
N ASP A 63 -8.83 -6.86 -8.69
CA ASP A 63 -9.73 -7.47 -7.71
C ASP A 63 -9.48 -6.93 -6.29
N PRO A 64 -10.40 -6.14 -5.72
CA PRO A 64 -10.20 -5.54 -4.40
C PRO A 64 -10.27 -6.55 -3.25
N GLU A 65 -10.92 -7.71 -3.44
CA GLU A 65 -11.00 -8.76 -2.43
C GLU A 65 -9.66 -9.50 -2.33
N GLU A 66 -9.06 -9.84 -3.46
CA GLU A 66 -7.72 -10.42 -3.55
C GLU A 66 -6.67 -9.48 -2.93
N LEU A 67 -6.72 -8.19 -3.26
CA LEU A 67 -5.79 -7.21 -2.67
C LEU A 67 -6.00 -7.02 -1.17
N THR A 68 -7.25 -7.10 -0.72
CA THR A 68 -7.54 -7.13 0.71
C THR A 68 -6.90 -8.36 1.33
N ALA A 69 -7.06 -9.55 0.75
CA ALA A 69 -6.43 -10.77 1.26
C ALA A 69 -4.89 -10.66 1.31
N TRP A 70 -4.26 -10.08 0.30
CA TRP A 70 -2.80 -9.84 0.28
C TRP A 70 -2.36 -8.89 1.40
N LEU A 71 -3.10 -7.80 1.61
CA LEU A 71 -2.86 -6.86 2.69
C LEU A 71 -2.98 -7.55 4.05
N GLN A 72 -4.04 -8.33 4.25
CA GLN A 72 -4.27 -9.08 5.48
C GLN A 72 -3.14 -10.07 5.75
N ALA A 73 -2.72 -10.83 4.72
CA ALA A 73 -1.61 -11.76 4.82
C ALA A 73 -0.29 -11.05 5.15
N ALA A 74 -0.02 -9.90 4.54
CA ALA A 74 1.19 -9.12 4.80
C ALA A 74 1.24 -8.57 6.24
N ILE A 75 0.11 -8.07 6.76
CA ILE A 75 0.00 -7.63 8.15
C ILE A 75 0.17 -8.81 9.10
N ALA A 76 -0.49 -9.94 8.84
CA ALA A 76 -0.36 -11.14 9.66
C ALA A 76 1.08 -11.69 9.67
N ALA A 77 1.81 -11.56 8.56
CA ALA A 77 3.22 -11.92 8.46
C ALA A 77 4.17 -10.93 9.16
N GLY A 78 3.67 -9.78 9.62
CA GLY A 78 4.50 -8.73 10.21
C GLY A 78 5.29 -7.91 9.20
N ASN A 79 4.90 -7.93 7.92
CA ASN A 79 5.52 -7.11 6.86
C ASN A 79 5.00 -5.67 6.91
N VAL A 80 5.18 -5.01 8.06
CA VAL A 80 4.60 -3.71 8.40
C VAL A 80 5.70 -2.70 8.74
N GLY A 81 5.41 -1.41 8.61
CA GLY A 81 6.36 -0.33 8.77
C GLY A 81 5.83 0.87 9.56
N GLU A 82 6.76 1.62 10.13
CA GLU A 82 6.49 2.85 10.89
C GLU A 82 6.24 4.07 9.97
N PRO A 83 5.57 5.14 10.46
CA PRO A 83 4.98 5.27 11.80
C PRO A 83 3.72 4.41 11.97
N TRP A 84 3.31 4.16 13.21
CA TRP A 84 2.00 3.61 13.51
C TRP A 84 1.02 4.75 13.76
N GLU A 85 -0.15 4.68 13.13
CA GLU A 85 -1.24 5.64 13.30
C GLU A 85 -2.37 4.93 14.07
N GLY A 86 -2.42 5.18 15.38
CA GLY A 86 -3.24 4.41 16.31
C GLY A 86 -2.75 2.97 16.38
N ASN A 87 -3.62 2.02 16.02
CA ASN A 87 -3.31 0.58 15.98
C ASN A 87 -2.87 0.10 14.60
N TYR A 88 -2.84 0.96 13.58
CA TYR A 88 -2.58 0.58 12.21
C TYR A 88 -1.18 1.03 11.76
N PRO A 89 -0.40 0.16 11.11
CA PRO A 89 0.88 0.57 10.54
C PRO A 89 0.65 1.49 9.34
N ARG A 90 1.46 2.54 9.18
CA ARG A 90 1.35 3.43 8.03
C ARG A 90 1.68 2.72 6.72
N TYR A 91 2.63 1.78 6.77
CA TYR A 91 3.11 1.04 5.60
C TYR A 91 3.00 -0.46 5.83
N VAL A 92 2.62 -1.16 4.78
CA VAL A 92 2.55 -2.62 4.71
C VAL A 92 3.14 -3.04 3.38
N TRP A 93 3.90 -4.13 3.35
CA TRP A 93 4.48 -4.62 2.10
C TRP A 93 4.09 -6.06 1.83
N HIS A 94 3.62 -6.32 0.62
CA HIS A 94 3.28 -7.64 0.16
C HIS A 94 4.09 -7.96 -1.09
N ARG A 95 4.83 -9.05 -1.09
CA ARG A 95 5.52 -9.54 -2.28
C ARG A 95 4.60 -10.51 -3.01
N GLN A 96 4.24 -10.18 -4.23
CA GLN A 96 3.54 -11.10 -5.12
C GLN A 96 4.41 -11.36 -6.35
N SER A 97 4.86 -12.61 -6.49
CA SER A 97 5.81 -13.03 -7.52
C SER A 97 7.09 -12.18 -7.51
N GLU A 98 7.32 -11.38 -8.56
CA GLU A 98 8.49 -10.52 -8.74
C GLU A 98 8.21 -9.05 -8.44
N VAL A 99 7.01 -8.71 -7.95
CA VAL A 99 6.62 -7.33 -7.64
C VAL A 99 6.29 -7.21 -6.16
N VAL A 100 6.89 -6.23 -5.49
CA VAL A 100 6.48 -5.85 -4.14
C VAL A 100 5.46 -4.73 -4.23
N TYR A 101 4.38 -4.87 -3.50
CA TYR A 101 3.33 -3.86 -3.36
C TYR A 101 3.43 -3.21 -1.99
N GLU A 102 3.32 -1.89 -1.95
CA GLU A 102 3.25 -1.09 -0.74
C GLU A 102 1.80 -0.66 -0.48
N GLY A 103 1.21 -1.21 0.56
CA GLY A 103 -0.04 -0.73 1.16
C GLY A 103 0.25 0.46 2.07
N ARG A 104 -0.32 1.62 1.76
CA ARG A 104 -0.24 2.82 2.59
C ARG A 104 -1.59 3.10 3.23
N LEU A 105 -1.58 3.32 4.55
CA LEU A 105 -2.77 3.67 5.29
C LEU A 105 -3.30 5.03 4.81
N VAL A 106 -4.59 5.08 4.51
CA VAL A 106 -5.29 6.31 4.12
C VAL A 106 -6.40 6.70 5.10
N ASN A 107 -6.94 5.73 5.84
CA ASN A 107 -7.91 5.99 6.90
C ASN A 107 -7.67 5.04 8.07
N GLN A 108 -7.12 5.56 9.17
CA GLN A 108 -6.85 4.80 10.40
C GLN A 108 -8.11 4.40 11.16
N GLU A 109 -9.22 5.14 11.03
CA GLU A 109 -10.46 4.83 11.74
C GLU A 109 -11.15 3.60 11.14
N LEU A 110 -11.04 3.44 9.82
CA LEU A 110 -11.65 2.34 9.06
C LEU A 110 -10.65 1.26 8.63
N GLY A 111 -9.36 1.38 8.97
CA GLY A 111 -8.32 0.44 8.57
C GLY A 111 -8.14 0.34 7.05
N GLN A 112 -8.27 1.46 6.33
CA GLN A 112 -8.27 1.45 4.87
C GLN A 112 -6.90 1.79 4.30
N TYR A 113 -6.47 1.00 3.31
CA TYR A 113 -5.17 1.12 2.67
C TYR A 113 -5.29 1.29 1.15
N LYS A 114 -4.36 2.05 0.57
CA LYS A 114 -4.11 2.12 -0.87
C LYS A 114 -2.81 1.41 -1.21
N GLY A 115 -2.83 0.54 -2.21
CA GLY A 115 -1.67 -0.22 -2.65
C GLY A 115 -1.02 0.36 -3.91
N TYR A 116 0.31 0.34 -3.95
CA TYR A 116 1.12 0.79 -5.07
C TYR A 116 2.22 -0.23 -5.37
N PRO A 117 2.49 -0.58 -6.65
CA PRO A 117 3.63 -1.41 -7.00
C PRO A 117 4.94 -0.64 -6.74
N LEU A 118 5.95 -1.35 -6.24
CA LEU A 118 7.29 -0.84 -6.02
C LEU A 118 8.25 -1.37 -7.07
N GLU A 119 9.27 -0.56 -7.36
CA GLU A 119 10.42 -1.00 -8.16
C GLU A 119 11.40 -1.84 -7.30
N PRO A 120 12.23 -2.70 -7.92
CA PRO A 120 13.17 -3.56 -7.19
C PRO A 120 14.18 -2.81 -6.30
N ASP A 121 14.64 -1.63 -6.73
CA ASP A 121 15.54 -0.75 -5.95
C ASP A 121 14.86 -0.15 -4.71
N GLN A 122 13.55 -0.35 -4.62
CA GLN A 122 12.65 0.31 -3.71
C GLN A 122 12.08 -0.67 -2.67
N TYR A 123 12.49 -1.93 -2.67
CA TYR A 123 11.96 -2.94 -1.77
C TYR A 123 12.39 -2.71 -0.31
N PRO A 124 11.52 -3.01 0.66
CA PRO A 124 11.90 -2.95 2.06
C PRO A 124 13.00 -3.97 2.39
N GLU A 125 13.97 -3.54 3.19
CA GLU A 125 15.02 -4.44 3.67
C GLU A 125 14.42 -5.43 4.68
N GLY A 126 14.66 -6.73 4.46
CA GLY A 126 14.19 -7.81 5.35
C GLY A 126 12.82 -8.39 5.00
N LEU A 127 12.22 -8.02 3.86
CA LEU A 127 11.01 -8.67 3.35
C LEU A 127 11.26 -10.17 3.15
N LYS A 128 10.45 -10.99 3.83
CA LYS A 128 10.52 -12.46 3.75
C LYS A 128 9.61 -12.99 2.65
#